data_AF-A0A9W6ZWX5-F1
#
_entry.id   AF-A0A9W6ZWX5-F1
#
_cell.length_a   1.000
_cell.length_b   1.000
_cell.length_c   1.000
_cell.angle_alpha   90.00
_cell.angle_beta   90.00
_cell.angle_gamma   90.00
#
_symmetry.space_group_name_H-M   'P 1'
#
loop_
_entity.id
_entity.type
_entity.pdbx_description
1 polymer ?
#
loop_
_entity_poly.entity_id
_entity_poly.type
_entity_poly.pdbx_seq_one_letter_code
_entity_poly.pdbx_strand_id
1 'polypeptide(L)'
;MMLKVLLATLLSFGCAERLSVDPSTSQFVDSVGNQYLFRGLNSVGKYAFEDVSDAQIDVMSGAGFNVVRLGFSWDLYETAPGVFSEEYLNSALDVIRRLGKRGIYSFIDMHQDVISHQFCGHGFPEFYSWPENTTDYMKGGKHAFPEPIAAPEYGDDDEYSQDFGLITNCGEVESTPLGWAGTYATRALSSSVQMMYDNSDGRQDAFKEFWRRAAAAFKEEEFVLAYELVNEPWVGDVFRHPSLLVPSVADKKTLAPFYDAIAESIREVDPDTIIFYEPSTGGNIQDTFKSGFEAGPGGKDFDSKNALSYHVYCPPLQTDIGDASKSKWTAKACEKASAWQIGVRGKDVTRLATAGFLTEFGAVDPTNEYAREYLAAVADTTDELLHSWTYWYMHIDVENGNPELKTLARSYARRVNGSIKSMKFDSKNGDFEVTFVTGMVGEESEIFASDEFYYDKGKVVEVGGEEGGAEARVEGDFVRVKNLVEGVEVTVKVSNKE
;
A
#
# COMPACT_ATOMS: atom_id res chain seq x y z
N MET A 1 -30.62 36.86 33.93
CA MET A 1 -30.19 35.45 33.77
C MET A 1 -30.77 34.96 32.45
N MET A 2 -30.06 35.21 31.35
CA MET A 2 -30.48 34.84 29.99
C MET A 2 -29.87 33.47 29.67
N LEU A 3 -30.74 32.48 29.43
CA LEU A 3 -30.36 31.14 29.03
C LEU A 3 -30.12 31.15 27.51
N LYS A 4 -28.86 31.01 27.09
CA LYS A 4 -28.51 30.76 25.68
C LYS A 4 -28.89 29.31 25.36
N VAL A 5 -29.87 29.12 24.48
CA VAL A 5 -30.16 27.84 23.85
C VAL A 5 -29.11 27.64 22.74
N LEU A 6 -28.18 26.71 22.94
CA LEU A 6 -27.34 26.20 21.86
C LEU A 6 -28.25 25.33 20.97
N LEU A 7 -28.43 25.77 19.72
CA LEU A 7 -28.96 24.90 18.67
C LEU A 7 -27.83 23.93 18.30
N ALA A 8 -27.93 22.68 18.74
CA ALA A 8 -27.14 21.60 18.18
C ALA A 8 -27.71 21.31 16.78
N THR A 9 -26.94 21.60 15.74
CA THR A 9 -27.20 21.12 14.39
C THR A 9 -27.15 19.59 14.43
N LEU A 10 -28.32 18.95 14.33
CA LEU A 10 -28.44 17.53 14.01
C LEU A 10 -27.88 17.34 12.60
N LEU A 11 -26.60 17.00 12.51
CA LEU A 11 -26.05 16.32 11.33
C LEU A 11 -26.78 14.98 11.26
N SER A 12 -27.62 14.81 10.25
CA SER A 12 -28.08 13.50 9.85
C SER A 12 -26.85 12.67 9.51
N PHE A 13 -26.54 11.67 10.32
CA PHE A 13 -25.64 10.59 9.95
C PHE A 13 -26.29 9.81 8.80
N GLY A 14 -26.19 10.34 7.57
CA GLY A 14 -26.15 9.47 6.40
C GLY A 14 -24.89 8.63 6.50
N CYS A 15 -24.91 7.39 6.01
CA CYS A 15 -23.66 6.67 5.74
C CYS A 15 -22.72 7.64 5.04
N ALA A 16 -21.55 7.91 5.64
CA ALA A 16 -20.50 8.59 4.92
C ALA A 16 -20.26 7.81 3.63
N GLU A 17 -20.36 8.49 2.50
CA GLU A 17 -20.27 7.84 1.20
C GLU A 17 -18.83 7.39 0.98
N ARG A 18 -18.64 6.11 0.64
CA ARG A 18 -17.31 5.52 0.45
C ARG A 18 -16.60 6.20 -0.71
N LEU A 19 -15.28 6.38 -0.56
CA LEU A 19 -14.44 6.79 -1.67
C LEU A 19 -14.48 5.74 -2.79
N SER A 20 -14.31 6.22 -4.01
CA SER A 20 -14.27 5.42 -5.23
C SER A 20 -13.11 5.88 -6.11
N VAL A 21 -12.94 5.26 -7.26
CA VAL A 21 -12.01 5.70 -8.28
C VAL A 21 -12.79 6.33 -9.44
N ASP A 22 -12.32 7.46 -9.95
CA ASP A 22 -12.76 8.02 -11.23
C ASP A 22 -11.89 7.45 -12.36
N PRO A 23 -12.44 6.56 -13.21
CA PRO A 23 -11.70 5.91 -14.29
C PRO A 23 -11.21 6.88 -15.37
N SER A 24 -11.79 8.09 -15.46
CA SER A 24 -11.44 9.08 -16.47
C SER A 24 -10.23 9.93 -16.08
N THR A 25 -9.99 10.08 -14.77
CA THR A 25 -8.87 10.86 -14.23
C THR A 25 -7.83 9.99 -13.53
N SER A 26 -8.14 8.71 -13.27
CA SER A 26 -7.30 7.77 -12.51
C SER A 26 -7.07 8.21 -11.05
N GLN A 27 -8.09 8.77 -10.41
CA GLN A 27 -7.98 9.38 -9.09
C GLN A 27 -9.00 8.83 -8.10
N PHE A 28 -8.64 8.87 -6.82
CA PHE A 28 -9.58 8.61 -5.74
C PHE A 28 -10.52 9.81 -5.57
N VAL A 29 -11.83 9.56 -5.53
CA VAL A 29 -12.86 10.59 -5.44
C VAL A 29 -13.94 10.23 -4.44
N ASP A 30 -14.52 11.24 -3.80
CA ASP A 30 -15.81 11.08 -3.11
C ASP A 30 -16.99 11.21 -4.08
N SER A 31 -18.21 11.09 -3.55
CA SER A 31 -19.45 11.11 -4.33
C SER A 31 -19.81 12.46 -4.96
N VAL A 32 -19.20 13.55 -4.49
CA VAL A 32 -19.35 14.88 -5.08
C VAL A 32 -18.19 15.23 -6.01
N GLY A 33 -17.25 14.30 -6.20
CA GLY A 33 -16.13 14.42 -7.14
C GLY A 33 -14.92 15.16 -6.57
N ASN A 34 -14.81 15.32 -5.23
CA ASN A 34 -13.56 15.83 -4.66
C ASN A 34 -12.46 14.78 -4.87
N GLN A 35 -11.32 15.21 -5.38
CA GLN A 35 -10.15 14.37 -5.59
C GLN A 35 -9.34 14.23 -4.29
N TYR A 36 -8.89 13.01 -3.96
CA TYR A 36 -8.08 12.71 -2.79
C TYR A 36 -6.69 12.20 -3.18
N LEU A 37 -5.67 12.64 -2.44
CA LEU A 37 -4.33 12.09 -2.49
C LEU A 37 -3.94 11.59 -1.11
N PHE A 38 -3.27 10.44 -1.08
CA PHE A 38 -2.84 9.81 0.16
C PHE A 38 -1.32 9.73 0.30
N ARG A 39 -0.85 10.06 1.49
CA ARG A 39 0.56 10.07 1.89
C ARG A 39 0.64 9.42 3.27
N GLY A 40 1.45 8.39 3.43
CA GLY A 40 1.38 7.59 4.63
C GLY A 40 2.52 6.63 4.86
N LEU A 41 2.28 5.70 5.78
CA LEU A 41 3.27 4.73 6.27
C LEU A 41 2.70 3.32 6.28
N ASN A 42 3.60 2.35 6.23
CA ASN A 42 3.30 0.97 6.58
C ASN A 42 3.35 0.76 8.09
N SER A 43 2.41 -0.03 8.62
CA SER A 43 2.42 -0.58 9.98
C SER A 43 2.02 -2.04 9.88
N VAL A 44 3.00 -2.93 10.04
CA VAL A 44 2.89 -4.35 9.71
C VAL A 44 3.61 -5.18 10.76
N GLY A 45 2.82 -5.81 11.62
CA GLY A 45 3.30 -6.81 12.55
C GLY A 45 3.30 -8.20 11.92
N LYS A 46 4.50 -8.72 11.64
CA LYS A 46 4.69 -9.99 10.89
C LYS A 46 4.35 -11.26 11.68
N TYR A 47 4.40 -11.20 13.01
CA TYR A 47 4.23 -12.36 13.90
C TYR A 47 3.21 -12.14 15.02
N ALA A 48 2.70 -10.92 15.13
CA ALA A 48 1.65 -10.49 16.04
C ALA A 48 1.11 -9.16 15.50
N PHE A 49 -0.11 -8.78 15.88
CA PHE A 49 -0.64 -7.47 15.51
C PHE A 49 0.28 -6.34 16.04
N GLU A 50 0.71 -5.44 15.15
CA GLU A 50 1.47 -4.25 15.52
C GLU A 50 0.49 -3.13 15.92
N ASP A 51 0.43 -2.84 17.22
CA ASP A 51 -0.34 -1.69 17.70
C ASP A 51 0.39 -0.37 17.39
N VAL A 52 -0.38 0.64 17.01
CA VAL A 52 0.10 2.01 16.79
C VAL A 52 -0.46 2.90 17.89
N SER A 53 0.37 3.36 18.81
CA SER A 53 -0.08 4.17 19.95
C SER A 53 -0.63 5.54 19.53
N ASP A 54 -1.50 6.14 20.36
CA ASP A 54 -2.04 7.48 20.10
C ASP A 54 -0.96 8.54 19.87
N ALA A 55 0.18 8.45 20.57
CA ALA A 55 1.30 9.37 20.39
C ALA A 55 1.98 9.21 19.02
N GLN A 56 2.11 7.97 18.52
CA GLN A 56 2.60 7.73 17.16
C GLN A 56 1.61 8.25 16.12
N ILE A 57 0.31 8.07 16.34
CA ILE A 57 -0.71 8.61 15.44
C ILE A 57 -0.69 10.14 15.43
N ASP A 58 -0.47 10.79 16.58
CA ASP A 58 -0.33 12.25 16.66
C ASP A 58 0.89 12.74 15.85
N VAL A 59 2.02 12.03 15.89
CA VAL A 59 3.18 12.31 15.03
C VAL A 59 2.83 12.14 13.54
N MET A 60 2.11 11.08 13.18
CA MET A 60 1.67 10.87 11.79
C MET A 60 0.78 12.02 11.30
N SER A 61 -0.21 12.39 12.12
CA SER A 61 -1.15 13.46 11.81
C SER A 61 -0.45 14.82 11.70
N GLY A 62 0.50 15.12 12.59
CA GLY A 62 1.28 16.36 12.56
C GLY A 62 2.21 16.45 11.35
N ALA A 63 2.71 15.32 10.87
CA ALA A 63 3.48 15.23 9.63
C ALA A 63 2.61 15.29 8.35
N GLY A 64 1.29 15.38 8.50
CA GLY A 64 0.34 15.47 7.39
C GLY A 64 0.01 14.14 6.73
N PHE A 65 0.43 13.01 7.30
CA PHE A 65 0.02 11.70 6.79
C PHE A 65 -1.48 11.51 6.99
N ASN A 66 -2.14 10.91 5.99
CA ASN A 66 -3.58 10.70 5.98
C ASN A 66 -3.98 9.27 5.61
N VAL A 67 -3.01 8.35 5.55
CA VAL A 67 -3.26 6.94 5.33
C VAL A 67 -2.22 6.08 6.07
N VAL A 68 -2.64 4.89 6.49
CA VAL A 68 -1.76 3.81 6.96
C VAL A 68 -2.07 2.54 6.17
N ARG A 69 -1.04 1.90 5.65
CA ARG A 69 -1.11 0.51 5.17
C ARG A 69 -1.04 -0.39 6.39
N LEU A 70 -2.17 -0.96 6.80
CA LEU A 70 -2.30 -1.73 8.03
C LEU A 70 -2.20 -3.21 7.70
N GLY A 71 -1.11 -3.85 8.13
CA GLY A 71 -0.89 -5.27 7.93
C GLY A 71 -1.91 -6.12 8.68
N PHE A 72 -2.53 -7.05 7.96
CA PHE A 72 -3.56 -7.95 8.45
C PHE A 72 -3.32 -9.37 7.89
N SER A 73 -2.60 -10.17 8.65
CA SER A 73 -2.12 -11.49 8.24
C SER A 73 -3.21 -12.56 8.32
N TRP A 74 -3.25 -13.49 7.36
CA TRP A 74 -4.24 -14.57 7.34
C TRP A 74 -3.96 -15.61 8.43
N ASP A 75 -2.71 -16.00 8.65
CA ASP A 75 -2.31 -16.94 9.73
C ASP A 75 -2.63 -16.44 11.16
N LEU A 76 -2.58 -15.13 11.39
CA LEU A 76 -2.96 -14.52 12.66
C LEU A 76 -4.47 -14.39 12.82
N TYR A 77 -5.21 -14.24 11.71
CA TYR A 77 -6.67 -14.16 11.74
C TYR A 77 -7.34 -15.53 11.75
N GLU A 78 -6.91 -16.50 10.95
CA GLU A 78 -7.40 -17.89 10.95
C GLU A 78 -6.36 -18.81 11.62
N THR A 79 -6.52 -19.03 12.92
CA THR A 79 -5.52 -19.73 13.76
C THR A 79 -5.56 -21.26 13.66
N ALA A 80 -6.66 -21.79 13.13
CA ALA A 80 -6.85 -23.19 12.74
C ALA A 80 -7.93 -23.24 11.65
N PRO A 81 -8.06 -24.32 10.85
CA PRO A 81 -9.06 -24.39 9.79
C PRO A 81 -10.47 -24.01 10.25
N GLY A 82 -11.00 -22.89 9.74
CA GLY A 82 -12.30 -22.33 10.07
C GLY A 82 -12.42 -21.65 11.44
N VAL A 83 -11.32 -21.49 12.19
CA VAL A 83 -11.26 -20.86 13.52
C VAL A 83 -10.62 -19.48 13.38
N PHE A 84 -11.43 -18.44 13.53
CA PHE A 84 -11.01 -17.05 13.35
C PHE A 84 -10.84 -16.32 14.70
N SER A 85 -9.76 -15.56 14.83
CA SER A 85 -9.39 -14.78 16.01
C SER A 85 -10.14 -13.44 16.03
N GLU A 86 -11.20 -13.38 16.83
CA GLU A 86 -11.91 -12.13 17.12
C GLU A 86 -11.01 -11.12 17.84
N GLU A 87 -10.06 -11.58 18.65
CA GLU A 87 -9.12 -10.70 19.33
C GLU A 87 -8.22 -9.95 18.33
N TYR A 88 -7.66 -10.67 17.35
CA TYR A 88 -6.83 -10.08 16.29
C TYR A 88 -7.61 -9.05 15.46
N LEU A 89 -8.84 -9.41 15.05
CA LEU A 89 -9.73 -8.49 14.35
C LEU A 89 -10.06 -7.24 15.17
N ASN A 90 -10.37 -7.40 16.47
CA ASN A 90 -10.70 -6.27 17.33
C ASN A 90 -9.52 -5.32 17.56
N SER A 91 -8.29 -5.83 17.61
CA SER A 91 -7.09 -4.98 17.66
C SER A 91 -6.94 -4.14 16.38
N ALA A 92 -7.17 -4.73 15.21
CA ALA A 92 -7.18 -3.99 13.95
C ALA A 92 -8.26 -2.90 13.92
N LEU A 93 -9.50 -3.23 14.30
CA LEU A 93 -10.61 -2.28 14.39
C LEU A 93 -10.32 -1.13 15.36
N ASP A 94 -9.69 -1.40 16.50
CA ASP A 94 -9.33 -0.36 17.47
C ASP A 94 -8.32 0.64 16.90
N VAL A 95 -7.26 0.15 16.24
CA VAL A 95 -6.27 1.01 15.56
C VAL A 95 -6.95 1.85 14.47
N ILE A 96 -7.75 1.23 13.60
CA ILE A 96 -8.47 1.92 12.50
C ILE A 96 -9.32 3.06 13.06
N ARG A 97 -10.07 2.81 14.14
CA ARG A 97 -10.92 3.84 14.76
C ARG A 97 -10.12 4.96 15.41
N ARG A 98 -8.94 4.67 15.97
CA ARG A 98 -8.04 5.70 16.54
C ARG A 98 -7.34 6.53 15.46
N LEU A 99 -6.98 5.93 14.33
CA LEU A 99 -6.51 6.61 13.12
C LEU A 99 -7.61 7.51 12.54
N GLY A 100 -8.83 6.97 12.38
CA GLY A 100 -9.97 7.70 11.82
C GLY A 100 -10.38 8.94 12.63
N LYS A 101 -10.25 8.92 13.96
CA LYS A 101 -10.45 10.12 14.81
C LYS A 101 -9.55 11.31 14.45
N ARG A 102 -8.45 11.07 13.72
CA ARG A 102 -7.48 12.07 13.25
C ARG A 102 -7.52 12.26 11.73
N GLY A 103 -8.52 11.69 11.06
CA GLY A 103 -8.66 11.78 9.62
C GLY A 103 -7.59 11.00 8.84
N ILE A 104 -7.07 9.93 9.44
CA ILE A 104 -6.13 9.00 8.81
C ILE A 104 -6.89 7.76 8.39
N TYR A 105 -6.89 7.48 7.09
CA TYR A 105 -7.46 6.26 6.52
C TYR A 105 -6.57 5.06 6.81
N SER A 106 -7.15 3.86 6.71
CA SER A 106 -6.42 2.61 6.67
C SER A 106 -6.82 1.84 5.42
N PHE A 107 -5.89 1.20 4.75
CA PHE A 107 -6.25 0.07 3.89
C PHE A 107 -5.67 -1.21 4.46
N ILE A 108 -6.43 -2.28 4.33
CA ILE A 108 -6.18 -3.57 4.97
C ILE A 108 -5.33 -4.37 4.01
N ASP A 109 -4.08 -4.58 4.38
CA ASP A 109 -3.10 -5.31 3.60
C ASP A 109 -3.04 -6.76 4.09
N MET A 110 -3.47 -7.70 3.25
CA MET A 110 -3.18 -9.11 3.49
C MET A 110 -1.69 -9.34 3.27
N HIS A 111 -0.95 -9.17 4.37
CA HIS A 111 0.50 -9.17 4.32
C HIS A 111 1.05 -10.60 4.36
N GLN A 112 2.10 -10.83 3.57
CA GLN A 112 2.87 -12.06 3.57
C GLN A 112 4.29 -11.74 3.09
N ASP A 113 5.28 -12.40 3.65
CA ASP A 113 6.57 -12.59 2.97
C ASP A 113 6.83 -14.08 2.92
N VAL A 114 7.22 -14.59 1.75
CA VAL A 114 7.61 -16.01 1.58
C VAL A 114 6.47 -16.96 1.99
N ILE A 115 5.23 -16.50 1.84
CA ILE A 115 3.97 -17.22 2.04
C ILE A 115 3.70 -17.64 3.47
N SER A 116 4.56 -18.42 4.12
CA SER A 116 4.24 -19.07 5.40
C SER A 116 5.48 -19.43 6.20
N HIS A 117 5.29 -19.63 7.51
CA HIS A 117 6.33 -19.99 8.48
C HIS A 117 7.16 -21.21 8.08
N GLN A 118 6.52 -22.25 7.54
CA GLN A 118 7.18 -23.44 7.00
C GLN A 118 8.22 -23.18 5.89
N PHE A 119 8.19 -22.00 5.26
CA PHE A 119 9.15 -21.57 4.25
C PHE A 119 10.10 -20.47 4.74
N CYS A 120 10.17 -20.22 6.06
CA CYS A 120 10.83 -19.06 6.67
C CYS A 120 10.15 -17.71 6.37
N GLY A 121 8.85 -17.77 6.08
CA GLY A 121 7.99 -16.62 5.84
C GLY A 121 6.94 -16.41 6.92
N HIS A 122 5.87 -15.71 6.53
CA HIS A 122 4.64 -15.50 7.31
C HIS A 122 3.53 -15.04 6.36
N GLY A 123 2.28 -15.04 6.83
CA GLY A 123 1.15 -14.53 6.06
C GLY A 123 0.03 -15.54 5.95
N PHE A 124 0.33 -16.67 5.32
CA PHE A 124 -0.61 -17.75 5.03
C PHE A 124 -0.52 -18.84 6.11
N PRO A 125 -1.67 -19.37 6.58
CA PRO A 125 -1.66 -20.46 7.53
C PRO A 125 -0.95 -21.69 6.98
N GLU A 126 -0.14 -22.35 7.80
CA GLU A 126 0.64 -23.54 7.41
C GLU A 126 -0.28 -24.66 6.88
N PHE A 127 -1.45 -24.85 7.49
CA PHE A 127 -2.43 -25.86 7.09
C PHE A 127 -3.04 -25.67 5.68
N TYR A 128 -2.84 -24.51 5.03
CA TYR A 128 -3.16 -24.30 3.61
C TYR A 128 -1.95 -24.08 2.71
N SER A 129 -0.73 -24.17 3.28
CA SER A 129 0.50 -23.78 2.60
C SER A 129 1.40 -24.96 2.23
N TRP A 130 0.98 -26.21 2.46
CA TRP A 130 1.78 -27.39 2.10
C TRP A 130 2.07 -27.48 0.59
N PRO A 131 3.27 -27.89 0.16
CA PRO A 131 3.56 -28.14 -1.26
C PRO A 131 2.86 -29.41 -1.78
N GLU A 132 2.85 -29.61 -3.10
CA GLU A 132 2.22 -30.79 -3.70
C GLU A 132 3.00 -32.09 -3.40
N ASN A 133 2.28 -33.12 -2.96
CA ASN A 133 2.84 -34.42 -2.57
C ASN A 133 2.93 -35.41 -3.77
N THR A 134 3.75 -35.11 -4.80
CA THR A 134 3.75 -35.92 -6.04
C THR A 134 5.07 -36.50 -6.55
N THR A 135 6.17 -36.51 -5.79
CA THR A 135 7.33 -37.34 -6.18
C THR A 135 8.15 -37.90 -5.01
N ASP A 136 8.81 -39.04 -5.22
CA ASP A 136 9.82 -39.65 -4.32
C ASP A 136 11.02 -38.72 -4.01
N TYR A 137 11.12 -37.56 -4.66
CA TYR A 137 12.06 -36.48 -4.33
C TYR A 137 11.62 -35.62 -3.13
N MET A 138 10.35 -35.69 -2.73
CA MET A 138 9.70 -34.88 -1.68
C MET A 138 9.41 -35.69 -0.39
N LYS A 139 9.69 -37.00 -0.35
CA LYS A 139 9.31 -37.90 0.75
C LYS A 139 10.40 -38.13 1.81
N GLY A 140 10.98 -37.07 2.35
CA GLY A 140 11.76 -37.17 3.61
C GLY A 140 13.26 -37.39 3.43
N GLY A 141 13.95 -36.31 3.06
CA GLY A 141 15.40 -36.24 3.14
C GLY A 141 15.89 -34.79 3.00
N LYS A 142 17.21 -34.58 3.11
CA LYS A 142 17.95 -33.29 3.09
C LYS A 142 17.73 -32.39 1.85
N HIS A 143 16.74 -32.70 1.02
CA HIS A 143 16.53 -32.19 -0.34
C HIS A 143 15.08 -31.72 -0.62
N ALA A 144 14.18 -31.73 0.37
CA ALA A 144 12.77 -31.34 0.17
C ALA A 144 12.56 -29.82 0.02
N PHE A 145 13.46 -29.00 0.57
CA PHE A 145 13.69 -27.63 0.11
C PHE A 145 14.81 -27.71 -0.93
N PRO A 146 14.54 -27.50 -2.23
CA PRO A 146 15.55 -27.77 -3.23
C PRO A 146 16.71 -26.79 -3.09
N GLU A 147 17.91 -27.36 -3.10
CA GLU A 147 19.14 -26.69 -3.53
C GLU A 147 18.85 -25.71 -4.70
N PRO A 148 19.46 -24.52 -4.71
CA PRO A 148 20.82 -24.27 -4.21
C PRO A 148 20.95 -23.29 -3.02
N ILE A 149 19.88 -22.98 -2.29
CA ILE A 149 19.92 -21.90 -1.28
C ILE A 149 20.52 -22.41 0.05
N ALA A 150 19.91 -23.42 0.68
CA ALA A 150 20.46 -24.11 1.85
C ALA A 150 19.87 -25.52 1.95
N ALA A 151 20.58 -26.46 2.60
CA ALA A 151 20.02 -27.75 2.98
C ALA A 151 19.28 -27.56 4.32
N PRO A 152 17.94 -27.56 4.36
CA PRO A 152 17.20 -27.25 5.58
C PRO A 152 17.45 -28.30 6.66
N GLU A 153 17.56 -27.85 7.91
CA GLU A 153 17.34 -28.70 9.07
C GLU A 153 15.85 -28.68 9.43
N TYR A 154 15.29 -29.87 9.63
CA TYR A 154 13.88 -30.07 9.95
C TYR A 154 13.72 -30.42 11.42
N GLY A 155 12.69 -29.86 12.07
CA GLY A 155 12.29 -30.24 13.43
C GLY A 155 11.49 -31.55 13.47
N ASP A 156 11.51 -32.25 14.62
CA ASP A 156 10.82 -33.53 14.87
C ASP A 156 9.35 -33.37 15.36
N ASP A 157 8.82 -32.14 15.46
CA ASP A 157 7.61 -31.87 16.25
C ASP A 157 6.35 -31.57 15.43
N ASP A 158 5.29 -32.31 15.75
CA ASP A 158 3.88 -32.25 15.29
C ASP A 158 3.42 -33.24 14.19
N GLU A 159 2.10 -33.40 14.04
CA GLU A 159 1.46 -34.37 13.12
C GLU A 159 1.60 -33.95 11.64
N TYR A 160 1.93 -32.68 11.37
CA TYR A 160 2.10 -32.13 10.03
C TYR A 160 3.58 -32.08 9.60
N SER A 161 4.51 -31.91 10.54
CA SER A 161 5.95 -31.93 10.32
C SER A 161 6.49 -33.32 9.97
N GLN A 162 5.75 -34.39 10.27
CA GLN A 162 6.16 -35.77 9.98
C GLN A 162 6.30 -36.09 8.49
N ASP A 163 5.64 -35.34 7.59
CA ASP A 163 5.72 -35.56 6.13
C ASP A 163 6.66 -34.60 5.39
N PHE A 164 6.86 -33.37 5.88
CA PHE A 164 7.65 -32.33 5.20
C PHE A 164 8.64 -31.56 6.08
N GLY A 165 8.49 -31.58 7.39
CA GLY A 165 9.30 -30.84 8.37
C GLY A 165 9.17 -29.32 8.29
N LEU A 166 9.17 -28.63 9.44
CA LEU A 166 9.34 -27.18 9.49
C LEU A 166 10.82 -26.83 9.30
N ILE A 167 11.14 -25.81 8.50
CA ILE A 167 12.52 -25.28 8.43
C ILE A 167 12.83 -24.60 9.76
N THR A 168 13.69 -25.20 10.58
CA THR A 168 13.98 -24.67 11.92
C THR A 168 15.19 -23.72 11.95
N ASN A 169 15.94 -23.62 10.85
CA ASN A 169 17.14 -22.79 10.76
C ASN A 169 17.04 -21.73 9.66
N CYS A 170 16.06 -20.84 9.76
CA CYS A 170 15.86 -19.75 8.81
C CYS A 170 17.03 -18.76 8.75
N GLY A 171 17.81 -18.63 9.82
CA GLY A 171 19.01 -17.79 9.85
C GLY A 171 20.09 -18.23 8.85
N GLU A 172 20.18 -19.53 8.51
CA GLU A 172 21.08 -19.99 7.46
C GLU A 172 20.65 -19.51 6.07
N VAL A 173 19.35 -19.50 5.79
CA VAL A 173 18.79 -19.02 4.51
C VAL A 173 19.05 -17.52 4.35
N GLU A 174 18.81 -16.74 5.41
CA GLU A 174 19.10 -15.29 5.46
C GLU A 174 20.59 -14.99 5.23
N SER A 175 21.48 -15.86 5.71
CA SER A 175 22.94 -15.68 5.56
C SER A 175 23.46 -15.92 4.15
N THR A 176 22.63 -16.50 3.25
CA THR A 176 23.03 -16.72 1.85
C THR A 176 23.07 -15.40 1.07
N PRO A 177 23.83 -15.31 -0.04
CA PRO A 177 23.81 -14.13 -0.90
C PRO A 177 22.44 -13.79 -1.51
N LEU A 178 21.49 -14.73 -1.49
CA LEU A 178 20.13 -14.54 -1.97
C LEU A 178 19.18 -14.01 -0.88
N GLY A 179 19.60 -14.05 0.39
CA GLY A 179 18.82 -13.60 1.53
C GLY A 179 17.52 -14.39 1.73
N TRP A 180 16.64 -13.86 2.58
CA TRP A 180 15.33 -14.42 2.86
C TRP A 180 14.46 -14.54 1.59
N ALA A 181 14.54 -13.58 0.67
CA ALA A 181 13.74 -13.57 -0.56
C ALA A 181 14.14 -14.64 -1.58
N GLY A 182 15.33 -15.24 -1.46
CA GLY A 182 15.73 -16.35 -2.31
C GLY A 182 14.74 -17.52 -2.28
N THR A 183 14.09 -17.72 -1.13
CA THR A 183 13.11 -18.79 -0.86
C THR A 183 11.92 -18.80 -1.80
N TYR A 184 11.51 -17.66 -2.35
CA TYR A 184 10.45 -17.56 -3.36
C TYR A 184 10.72 -18.46 -4.58
N ALA A 185 11.99 -18.57 -4.98
CA ALA A 185 12.42 -19.39 -6.10
C ALA A 185 12.62 -20.88 -5.75
N THR A 186 12.02 -21.38 -4.66
CA THR A 186 12.10 -22.81 -4.29
C THR A 186 10.92 -23.59 -4.86
N ARG A 187 11.13 -24.87 -5.21
CA ARG A 187 10.05 -25.73 -5.75
C ARG A 187 8.90 -25.89 -4.77
N ALA A 188 9.20 -26.01 -3.47
CA ALA A 188 8.18 -26.22 -2.46
C ALA A 188 7.25 -25.00 -2.35
N LEU A 189 7.82 -23.79 -2.20
CA LEU A 189 7.03 -22.57 -2.18
C LEU A 189 6.29 -22.36 -3.49
N SER A 190 6.99 -22.46 -4.62
CA SER A 190 6.41 -22.27 -5.96
C SER A 190 5.23 -23.24 -6.24
N SER A 191 5.34 -24.50 -5.79
CA SER A 191 4.24 -25.48 -5.88
C SER A 191 3.08 -25.16 -4.94
N SER A 192 3.35 -24.76 -3.70
CA SER A 192 2.31 -24.36 -2.74
C SER A 192 1.48 -23.17 -3.23
N VAL A 193 2.16 -22.15 -3.76
CA VAL A 193 1.52 -20.97 -4.35
C VAL A 193 0.66 -21.36 -5.55
N GLN A 194 1.15 -22.24 -6.42
CA GLN A 194 0.35 -22.72 -7.56
C GLN A 194 -0.90 -23.48 -7.10
N MET A 195 -0.80 -24.29 -6.04
CA MET A 195 -1.96 -24.98 -5.46
C MET A 195 -3.02 -24.00 -4.94
N MET A 196 -2.61 -22.86 -4.37
CA MET A 196 -3.51 -21.77 -4.00
C MET A 196 -4.24 -21.20 -5.23
N TYR A 197 -3.51 -20.88 -6.29
CA TYR A 197 -4.08 -20.32 -7.51
C TYR A 197 -5.01 -21.30 -8.25
N ASP A 198 -4.70 -22.59 -8.23
CA ASP A 198 -5.49 -23.66 -8.87
C ASP A 198 -6.70 -24.11 -8.00
N ASN A 199 -6.90 -23.51 -6.83
CA ASN A 199 -7.85 -23.96 -5.80
C ASN A 199 -7.71 -25.46 -5.45
N SER A 200 -6.48 -25.96 -5.44
CA SER A 200 -6.22 -27.34 -5.01
C SER A 200 -6.60 -27.50 -3.55
N ASP A 201 -7.28 -28.61 -3.23
CA ASP A 201 -7.75 -28.95 -1.87
C ASP A 201 -8.61 -27.86 -1.21
N GLY A 202 -9.25 -26.97 -1.99
CA GLY A 202 -10.12 -25.90 -1.47
C GLY A 202 -9.38 -24.70 -0.86
N ARG A 203 -8.07 -24.54 -1.16
CA ARG A 203 -7.25 -23.45 -0.60
C ARG A 203 -7.73 -22.05 -0.99
N GLN A 204 -8.13 -21.87 -2.25
CA GLN A 204 -8.69 -20.59 -2.70
C GLN A 204 -10.04 -20.35 -2.05
N ASP A 205 -10.86 -21.38 -1.84
CA ASP A 205 -12.13 -21.26 -1.13
C ASP A 205 -11.92 -20.83 0.33
N ALA A 206 -10.89 -21.35 1.00
CA ALA A 206 -10.52 -20.91 2.34
C ALA A 206 -10.04 -19.44 2.35
N PHE A 207 -9.24 -19.03 1.36
CA PHE A 207 -8.78 -17.65 1.24
C PHE A 207 -9.93 -16.68 0.95
N LYS A 208 -10.91 -17.10 0.14
CA LYS A 208 -12.16 -16.38 -0.08
C LYS A 208 -12.95 -16.21 1.21
N GLU A 209 -13.02 -17.24 2.07
CA GLU A 209 -13.69 -17.13 3.37
C GLU A 209 -12.96 -16.18 4.33
N PHE A 210 -11.62 -16.17 4.34
CA PHE A 210 -10.83 -15.17 5.06
C PHE A 210 -11.24 -13.75 4.64
N TRP A 211 -11.20 -13.47 3.33
CA TRP A 211 -11.53 -12.15 2.81
C TRP A 211 -13.00 -11.77 3.02
N ARG A 212 -13.93 -12.72 2.85
CA ARG A 212 -15.36 -12.49 3.11
C ARG A 212 -15.61 -12.12 4.57
N ARG A 213 -14.91 -12.74 5.52
CA ARG A 213 -15.02 -12.39 6.94
C ARG A 213 -14.40 -11.04 7.27
N ALA A 214 -13.19 -10.79 6.79
CA ALA A 214 -12.51 -9.52 6.96
C ALA A 214 -13.34 -8.36 6.39
N ALA A 215 -13.81 -8.48 5.15
CA ALA A 215 -14.64 -7.46 4.51
C ALA A 215 -15.97 -7.24 5.26
N ALA A 216 -16.63 -8.32 5.70
CA ALA A 216 -17.87 -8.20 6.48
C ALA A 216 -17.68 -7.43 7.80
N ALA A 217 -16.48 -7.48 8.40
CA ALA A 217 -16.15 -6.74 9.61
C ALA A 217 -15.73 -5.28 9.32
N PHE A 218 -14.93 -5.04 8.28
CA PHE A 218 -14.36 -3.73 7.98
C PHE A 218 -15.30 -2.79 7.20
N LYS A 219 -16.33 -3.31 6.53
CA LYS A 219 -17.25 -2.51 5.70
C LYS A 219 -18.08 -1.46 6.45
N GLU A 220 -18.14 -1.54 7.78
CA GLU A 220 -18.82 -0.53 8.61
C GLU A 220 -17.87 0.58 9.06
N GLU A 221 -16.55 0.40 8.89
CA GLU A 221 -15.54 1.37 9.29
C GLU A 221 -15.30 2.41 8.19
N GLU A 222 -15.79 3.64 8.40
CA GLU A 222 -15.72 4.77 7.44
C GLU A 222 -14.30 5.06 6.94
N PHE A 223 -13.30 4.92 7.83
CA PHE A 223 -11.90 5.21 7.51
C PHE A 223 -11.15 4.01 6.90
N VAL A 224 -11.83 2.93 6.53
CA VAL A 224 -11.25 1.89 5.67
C VAL A 224 -11.33 2.33 4.21
N LEU A 225 -10.17 2.64 3.61
CA LEU A 225 -10.06 3.05 2.22
C LEU A 225 -10.24 1.86 1.26
N ALA A 226 -9.53 0.77 1.52
CA ALA A 226 -9.43 -0.35 0.59
C ALA A 226 -9.05 -1.68 1.26
N TYR A 227 -9.20 -2.75 0.50
CA TYR A 227 -8.69 -4.10 0.78
C TYR A 227 -7.60 -4.44 -0.24
N GLU A 228 -6.35 -4.56 0.20
CA GLU A 228 -5.24 -5.02 -0.63
C GLU A 228 -5.12 -6.53 -0.56
N LEU A 229 -5.45 -7.19 -1.70
CA LEU A 229 -5.79 -8.61 -1.71
C LEU A 229 -4.67 -9.53 -1.22
N VAL A 230 -3.43 -9.19 -1.52
CA VAL A 230 -2.23 -9.93 -1.11
C VAL A 230 -0.98 -9.09 -1.42
N ASN A 231 -0.11 -8.96 -0.42
CA ASN A 231 1.22 -8.36 -0.56
C ASN A 231 2.11 -9.21 -1.48
N GLU A 232 2.79 -8.59 -2.44
CA GLU A 232 3.87 -9.18 -3.24
C GLU A 232 3.60 -10.62 -3.76
N PRO A 233 2.51 -10.85 -4.51
CA PRO A 233 2.10 -12.18 -4.93
C PRO A 233 3.14 -12.86 -5.82
N TRP A 234 3.67 -14.01 -5.41
CA TRP A 234 4.64 -14.76 -6.20
C TRP A 234 4.04 -15.29 -7.52
N VAL A 235 4.82 -15.29 -8.59
CA VAL A 235 4.41 -15.67 -9.96
C VAL A 235 3.78 -17.08 -10.11
N GLY A 236 4.01 -18.01 -9.18
CA GLY A 236 3.48 -19.38 -9.20
C GLY A 236 4.57 -20.46 -9.41
N ASP A 237 4.20 -21.63 -9.95
CA ASP A 237 5.13 -22.75 -10.14
C ASP A 237 6.04 -22.55 -11.36
N VAL A 238 7.12 -21.79 -11.18
CA VAL A 238 8.11 -21.50 -12.23
C VAL A 238 8.91 -22.73 -12.69
N PHE A 239 8.89 -23.83 -11.94
CA PHE A 239 9.62 -25.05 -12.31
C PHE A 239 8.83 -25.92 -13.27
N ARG A 240 7.51 -25.99 -13.08
CA ARG A 240 6.60 -26.63 -14.02
C ARG A 240 6.23 -25.72 -15.19
N HIS A 241 6.16 -24.41 -14.93
CA HIS A 241 5.76 -23.41 -15.89
C HIS A 241 6.76 -22.24 -15.96
N PRO A 242 7.97 -22.44 -16.52
CA PRO A 242 9.01 -21.38 -16.59
C PRO A 242 8.56 -20.10 -17.29
N SER A 243 7.53 -20.17 -18.16
CA SER A 243 6.95 -18.98 -18.79
C SER A 243 6.33 -17.99 -17.82
N LEU A 244 6.03 -18.38 -16.58
CA LEU A 244 5.48 -17.48 -15.55
C LEU A 244 6.47 -16.36 -15.17
N LEU A 245 7.78 -16.58 -15.34
CA LEU A 245 8.80 -15.54 -15.14
C LEU A 245 8.81 -14.48 -16.26
N VAL A 246 8.19 -14.75 -17.41
CA VAL A 246 8.09 -13.77 -18.48
C VAL A 246 7.14 -12.66 -18.01
N PRO A 247 7.57 -11.38 -18.03
CA PRO A 247 6.72 -10.29 -17.56
C PRO A 247 5.35 -10.27 -18.21
N SER A 248 4.35 -9.88 -17.42
CA SER A 248 2.93 -9.91 -17.75
C SER A 248 2.27 -11.31 -17.83
N VAL A 249 3.02 -12.42 -17.87
CA VAL A 249 2.40 -13.75 -18.07
C VAL A 249 1.67 -14.23 -16.81
N ALA A 250 2.32 -14.13 -15.64
CA ALA A 250 1.72 -14.54 -14.37
C ALA A 250 0.50 -13.66 -14.00
N ASP A 251 0.61 -12.34 -14.13
CA ASP A 251 -0.52 -11.41 -13.94
C ASP A 251 -1.77 -11.87 -14.71
N LYS A 252 -1.59 -12.21 -16.00
CA LYS A 252 -2.71 -12.57 -16.87
C LYS A 252 -3.26 -13.96 -16.61
N LYS A 253 -2.37 -14.94 -16.44
CA LYS A 253 -2.77 -16.36 -16.40
C LYS A 253 -3.12 -16.86 -15.01
N THR A 254 -2.56 -16.22 -13.99
CA THR A 254 -2.56 -16.70 -12.62
C THR A 254 -3.27 -15.71 -11.72
N LEU A 255 -2.80 -14.46 -11.66
CA LEU A 255 -3.34 -13.50 -10.69
C LEU A 255 -4.71 -12.95 -11.08
N ALA A 256 -4.95 -12.63 -12.36
CA ALA A 256 -6.24 -12.11 -12.80
C ALA A 256 -7.42 -13.03 -12.41
N PRO A 257 -7.43 -14.35 -12.76
CA PRO A 257 -8.53 -15.22 -12.34
C PRO A 257 -8.58 -15.45 -10.83
N PHE A 258 -7.43 -15.44 -10.14
CA PHE A 258 -7.38 -15.54 -8.68
C PHE A 258 -8.04 -14.34 -8.00
N TYR A 259 -7.72 -13.13 -8.45
CA TYR A 259 -8.31 -11.89 -7.94
C TYR A 259 -9.79 -11.76 -8.28
N ASP A 260 -10.22 -12.19 -9.46
CA ASP A 260 -11.65 -12.23 -9.80
C ASP A 260 -12.42 -13.11 -8.81
N ALA A 261 -11.88 -14.28 -8.45
CA ALA A 261 -12.52 -15.20 -7.51
C ALA A 261 -12.63 -14.63 -6.08
N ILE A 262 -11.62 -13.88 -5.62
CA ILE A 262 -11.61 -13.23 -4.31
C ILE A 262 -12.53 -12.00 -4.30
N ALA A 263 -12.47 -11.19 -5.36
CA ALA A 263 -13.33 -10.02 -5.50
C ALA A 263 -14.81 -10.43 -5.50
N GLU A 264 -15.16 -11.52 -6.18
CA GLU A 264 -16.52 -12.08 -6.13
C GLU A 264 -16.99 -12.33 -4.68
N SER A 265 -16.19 -12.99 -3.84
CA SER A 265 -16.58 -13.27 -2.45
C SER A 265 -16.59 -12.04 -1.55
N ILE A 266 -15.70 -11.07 -1.76
CA ILE A 266 -15.75 -9.79 -1.05
C ILE A 266 -17.05 -9.06 -1.40
N ARG A 267 -17.40 -9.01 -2.69
CA ARG A 267 -18.58 -8.27 -3.18
C ARG A 267 -19.92 -8.86 -2.75
N GLU A 268 -19.95 -10.13 -2.32
CA GLU A 268 -21.13 -10.72 -1.66
C GLU A 268 -21.49 -10.02 -0.34
N VAL A 269 -20.51 -9.44 0.37
CA VAL A 269 -20.70 -8.84 1.69
C VAL A 269 -20.42 -7.34 1.75
N ASP A 270 -19.55 -6.84 0.87
CA ASP A 270 -19.17 -5.45 0.72
C ASP A 270 -19.06 -5.07 -0.78
N PRO A 271 -20.12 -4.46 -1.35
CA PRO A 271 -20.14 -4.06 -2.75
C PRO A 271 -19.30 -2.80 -3.04
N ASP A 272 -18.83 -2.06 -2.03
CA ASP A 272 -18.45 -0.66 -2.18
C ASP A 272 -16.99 -0.34 -1.89
N THR A 273 -16.35 -1.01 -0.93
CA THR A 273 -14.95 -0.72 -0.55
C THR A 273 -14.00 -1.02 -1.70
N ILE A 274 -13.03 -0.15 -1.95
CA ILE A 274 -12.07 -0.30 -3.06
C ILE A 274 -11.23 -1.58 -2.85
N ILE A 275 -10.95 -2.31 -3.92
CA ILE A 275 -9.98 -3.41 -3.91
C ILE A 275 -8.65 -2.91 -4.49
N PHE A 276 -7.58 -3.05 -3.71
CA PHE A 276 -6.21 -2.87 -4.14
C PHE A 276 -5.68 -4.23 -4.61
N TYR A 277 -5.02 -4.25 -5.77
CA TYR A 277 -4.50 -5.47 -6.35
C TYR A 277 -3.11 -5.23 -6.94
N GLU A 278 -2.16 -6.07 -6.55
CA GLU A 278 -0.76 -5.98 -6.96
C GLU A 278 -0.46 -6.87 -8.18
N PRO A 279 0.42 -6.43 -9.10
CA PRO A 279 1.09 -7.33 -10.05
C PRO A 279 1.96 -8.39 -9.37
N SER A 280 2.35 -9.41 -10.12
CA SER A 280 3.19 -10.50 -9.61
C SER A 280 4.61 -10.03 -9.26
N THR A 281 5.07 -10.42 -8.06
CA THR A 281 6.45 -10.27 -7.59
C THR A 281 7.35 -11.34 -8.19
N GLY A 282 8.56 -10.93 -8.58
CA GLY A 282 9.53 -11.79 -9.27
C GLY A 282 10.92 -11.17 -9.42
N GLY A 283 11.23 -10.13 -8.63
CA GLY A 283 12.38 -9.26 -8.83
C GLY A 283 12.02 -7.99 -9.62
N ASN A 284 12.86 -6.96 -9.51
CA ASN A 284 12.64 -5.63 -10.11
C ASN A 284 12.41 -5.67 -11.62
N ILE A 285 12.80 -6.77 -12.29
CA ILE A 285 12.52 -6.95 -13.71
C ILE A 285 11.01 -6.96 -13.97
N GLN A 286 10.17 -7.54 -13.10
CA GLN A 286 8.72 -7.55 -13.32
C GLN A 286 8.15 -6.13 -13.35
N ASP A 287 8.61 -5.26 -12.45
CA ASP A 287 8.15 -3.88 -12.34
C ASP A 287 8.65 -2.97 -13.46
N THR A 288 9.68 -3.38 -14.19
CA THR A 288 10.20 -2.62 -15.36
C THR A 288 9.37 -2.79 -16.62
N PHE A 289 8.44 -3.74 -16.64
CA PHE A 289 7.54 -4.00 -17.75
C PHE A 289 6.08 -3.79 -17.34
N LYS A 290 5.22 -3.65 -18.35
CA LYS A 290 3.77 -3.50 -18.14
C LYS A 290 3.19 -4.73 -17.42
N SER A 291 2.12 -4.54 -16.67
CA SER A 291 1.35 -5.64 -16.08
C SER A 291 0.56 -6.37 -17.17
N GLY A 292 0.24 -7.63 -16.88
CA GLY A 292 -0.55 -8.49 -17.78
C GLY A 292 -2.06 -8.39 -17.61
N PHE A 293 -2.55 -7.67 -16.61
CA PHE A 293 -3.98 -7.45 -16.40
C PHE A 293 -4.62 -6.77 -17.62
N GLU A 294 -5.83 -7.21 -17.99
CA GLU A 294 -6.65 -6.58 -19.04
C GLU A 294 -7.80 -5.72 -18.46
N ALA A 295 -8.16 -5.96 -17.19
CA ALA A 295 -9.05 -5.17 -16.35
C ALA A 295 -8.66 -5.42 -14.88
N GLY A 296 -9.20 -4.61 -13.95
CA GLY A 296 -9.12 -4.91 -12.53
C GLY A 296 -10.01 -6.08 -12.10
N PRO A 297 -9.94 -6.52 -10.83
CA PRO A 297 -10.74 -7.62 -10.30
C PRO A 297 -12.24 -7.40 -10.50
N GLY A 298 -12.95 -8.43 -10.99
CA GLY A 298 -14.37 -8.36 -11.34
C GLY A 298 -14.64 -7.78 -12.74
N GLY A 299 -13.62 -7.30 -13.45
CA GLY A 299 -13.73 -6.72 -14.77
C GLY A 299 -14.12 -5.22 -14.77
N LYS A 300 -14.38 -4.70 -15.97
CA LYS A 300 -14.53 -3.25 -16.21
C LYS A 300 -15.68 -2.57 -15.48
N ASP A 301 -16.71 -3.34 -15.15
CA ASP A 301 -17.85 -2.82 -14.38
C ASP A 301 -17.45 -2.41 -12.95
N PHE A 302 -16.26 -2.82 -12.50
CA PHE A 302 -15.67 -2.49 -11.20
C PHE A 302 -14.47 -1.54 -11.31
N ASP A 303 -14.22 -0.90 -12.45
CA ASP A 303 -13.08 0.03 -12.63
C ASP A 303 -13.09 1.15 -11.55
N SER A 304 -14.27 1.64 -11.17
CA SER A 304 -14.42 2.64 -10.08
C SER A 304 -14.28 2.08 -8.67
N LYS A 305 -14.09 0.77 -8.52
CA LYS A 305 -14.02 0.03 -7.25
C LYS A 305 -12.70 -0.71 -7.08
N ASN A 306 -11.73 -0.41 -7.93
CA ASN A 306 -10.41 -1.03 -7.95
C ASN A 306 -9.33 0.05 -8.01
N ALA A 307 -8.17 -0.21 -7.42
CA ALA A 307 -6.95 0.57 -7.60
C ALA A 307 -5.75 -0.37 -7.76
N LEU A 308 -4.85 -0.03 -8.68
CA LEU A 308 -3.61 -0.78 -8.87
C LEU A 308 -2.61 -0.36 -7.78
N SER A 309 -2.33 -1.26 -6.85
CA SER A 309 -1.23 -1.10 -5.90
C SER A 309 0.05 -1.70 -6.48
N TYR A 310 1.20 -1.14 -6.11
CA TYR A 310 2.50 -1.58 -6.60
C TYR A 310 3.63 -1.11 -5.70
N HIS A 311 4.77 -1.80 -5.75
CA HIS A 311 5.97 -1.46 -4.98
C HIS A 311 7.09 -0.92 -5.85
N VAL A 312 8.00 -0.17 -5.23
CA VAL A 312 9.23 0.31 -5.85
C VAL A 312 10.37 0.30 -4.85
N TYR A 313 11.34 -0.57 -5.09
CA TYR A 313 12.62 -0.62 -4.36
C TYR A 313 13.78 -0.29 -5.29
N CYS A 314 14.94 0.10 -4.73
CA CYS A 314 16.10 0.37 -5.57
C CYS A 314 16.59 -0.93 -6.26
N PRO A 315 16.74 -0.94 -7.61
CA PRO A 315 17.22 -2.10 -8.36
C PRO A 315 18.65 -2.56 -8.01
N PRO A 316 19.02 -3.85 -8.24
CA PRO A 316 18.47 -4.78 -9.24
C PRO A 316 17.62 -5.98 -8.74
N LEU A 317 17.52 -6.27 -7.45
CA LEU A 317 16.70 -7.37 -6.90
C LEU A 317 15.61 -6.76 -6.02
N GLN A 318 14.35 -7.18 -6.16
CA GLN A 318 13.17 -6.66 -5.44
C GLN A 318 13.25 -7.15 -4.00
N THR A 319 14.19 -6.57 -3.27
CA THR A 319 14.59 -6.91 -1.92
C THR A 319 15.30 -5.69 -1.37
N ASP A 320 15.22 -5.50 -0.07
CA ASP A 320 16.04 -4.64 0.79
C ASP A 320 17.58 -4.75 0.56
N ILE A 321 18.04 -5.65 -0.31
CA ILE A 321 19.44 -5.89 -0.69
C ILE A 321 20.00 -4.76 -1.61
N GLY A 322 19.14 -3.93 -2.20
CA GLY A 322 19.49 -2.77 -3.03
C GLY A 322 19.60 -1.45 -2.24
N ASP A 323 20.76 -1.16 -1.66
CA ASP A 323 20.91 0.04 -0.83
C ASP A 323 21.34 1.30 -1.62
N ALA A 324 20.43 2.27 -1.74
CA ALA A 324 20.67 3.59 -2.34
C ALA A 324 21.69 4.43 -1.57
N SER A 325 21.96 4.12 -0.30
CA SER A 325 22.86 4.87 0.59
C SER A 325 24.35 4.69 0.25
N LYS A 326 24.71 3.65 -0.52
CA LYS A 326 26.09 3.24 -0.80
C LYS A 326 26.94 4.34 -1.45
N SER A 327 26.37 5.10 -2.39
CA SER A 327 27.06 6.21 -3.04
C SER A 327 26.08 7.12 -3.77
N LYS A 328 26.49 8.37 -4.02
CA LYS A 328 25.74 9.31 -4.87
C LYS A 328 25.39 8.75 -6.26
N TRP A 329 26.30 7.96 -6.86
CA TRP A 329 26.06 7.35 -8.17
C TRP A 329 25.01 6.24 -8.10
N THR A 330 25.03 5.46 -7.01
CA THR A 330 24.02 4.44 -6.73
C THR A 330 22.65 5.09 -6.54
N ALA A 331 22.52 6.09 -5.68
CA ALA A 331 21.27 6.81 -5.48
C ALA A 331 20.71 7.41 -6.78
N LYS A 332 21.57 8.01 -7.61
CA LYS A 332 21.16 8.55 -8.93
C LYS A 332 20.74 7.45 -9.93
N ALA A 333 21.29 6.25 -9.82
CA ALA A 333 20.85 5.11 -10.60
C ALA A 333 19.48 4.59 -10.11
N CYS A 334 19.32 4.46 -8.78
CA CYS A 334 18.04 4.10 -8.15
C CYS A 334 16.93 5.08 -8.55
N GLU A 335 17.18 6.38 -8.44
CA GLU A 335 16.24 7.44 -8.82
C GLU A 335 15.72 7.25 -10.25
N LYS A 336 16.62 7.07 -11.22
CA LYS A 336 16.22 6.89 -12.63
C LYS A 336 15.44 5.60 -12.86
N ALA A 337 15.83 4.53 -12.18
CA ALA A 337 15.21 3.23 -12.37
C ALA A 337 13.83 3.16 -11.68
N SER A 338 13.71 3.69 -10.47
CA SER A 338 12.43 3.85 -9.78
C SER A 338 11.50 4.79 -10.55
N ALA A 339 12.00 5.90 -11.08
CA ALA A 339 11.19 6.78 -11.93
C ALA A 339 10.66 6.07 -13.19
N TRP A 340 11.48 5.20 -13.79
CA TRP A 340 11.05 4.35 -14.90
C TRP A 340 9.95 3.36 -14.48
N GLN A 341 10.14 2.62 -13.38
CA GLN A 341 9.14 1.67 -12.85
C GLN A 341 7.82 2.38 -12.55
N ILE A 342 7.85 3.51 -11.83
CA ILE A 342 6.67 4.33 -11.52
C ILE A 342 5.98 4.80 -12.80
N GLY A 343 6.73 5.25 -13.81
CA GLY A 343 6.18 5.65 -15.10
C GLY A 343 5.56 4.50 -15.90
N VAL A 344 6.05 3.27 -15.74
CA VAL A 344 5.42 2.07 -16.30
C VAL A 344 4.09 1.79 -15.60
N ARG A 345 4.06 1.85 -14.27
CA ARG A 345 2.83 1.67 -13.47
C ARG A 345 1.80 2.76 -13.80
N GLY A 346 2.20 4.01 -13.98
CA GLY A 346 1.30 5.10 -14.43
C GLY A 346 0.62 4.83 -15.77
N LYS A 347 1.35 4.24 -16.74
CA LYS A 347 0.73 3.82 -18.02
C LYS A 347 -0.27 2.70 -17.84
N ASP A 348 -0.02 1.78 -16.90
CA ASP A 348 -0.96 0.71 -16.59
C ASP A 348 -2.20 1.21 -15.87
N VAL A 349 -2.06 2.15 -14.93
CA VAL A 349 -3.16 2.83 -14.25
C VAL A 349 -4.13 3.47 -15.25
N THR A 350 -3.62 4.24 -16.21
CA THR A 350 -4.45 4.82 -17.28
C THR A 350 -5.07 3.75 -18.17
N ARG A 351 -4.30 2.71 -18.54
CA ARG A 351 -4.76 1.63 -19.44
C ARG A 351 -5.86 0.78 -18.81
N LEU A 352 -5.79 0.57 -17.50
CA LEU A 352 -6.73 -0.22 -16.71
C LEU A 352 -7.89 0.63 -16.17
N ALA A 353 -7.92 1.93 -16.49
CA ALA A 353 -8.97 2.87 -16.08
C ALA A 353 -9.20 2.86 -14.56
N THR A 354 -8.09 2.83 -13.81
CA THR A 354 -8.08 2.70 -12.35
C THR A 354 -7.21 3.80 -11.72
N ALA A 355 -7.06 3.81 -10.39
CA ALA A 355 -6.13 4.70 -9.68
C ALA A 355 -4.82 3.95 -9.35
N GLY A 356 -3.74 4.71 -9.14
CA GLY A 356 -2.43 4.18 -8.75
C GLY A 356 -2.08 4.45 -7.30
N PHE A 357 -1.55 3.44 -6.61
CA PHE A 357 -1.07 3.55 -5.23
C PHE A 357 0.29 2.86 -5.08
N LEU A 358 1.35 3.61 -4.73
CA LEU A 358 2.66 3.07 -4.40
C LEU A 358 2.66 2.59 -2.94
N THR A 359 2.34 1.34 -2.69
CA THR A 359 2.07 0.79 -1.35
C THR A 359 3.34 0.52 -0.54
N GLU A 360 4.48 0.34 -1.21
CA GLU A 360 5.79 0.26 -0.58
C GLU A 360 6.88 0.91 -1.43
N PHE A 361 7.72 1.70 -0.76
CA PHE A 361 9.02 2.13 -1.25
C PHE A 361 9.91 2.51 -0.07
N GLY A 362 11.23 2.49 -0.25
CA GLY A 362 12.17 2.80 0.81
C GLY A 362 13.17 1.67 1.01
N ALA A 363 13.22 1.12 2.24
CA ALA A 363 14.22 0.15 2.68
C ALA A 363 15.67 0.63 2.45
N VAL A 364 15.94 1.88 2.86
CA VAL A 364 17.24 2.53 2.75
C VAL A 364 17.63 3.12 4.11
N ASP A 365 18.92 3.32 4.37
CA ASP A 365 19.38 3.99 5.60
C ASP A 365 19.01 5.49 5.56
N PRO A 366 18.00 5.95 6.32
CA PRO A 366 17.51 7.32 6.22
C PRO A 366 18.43 8.34 6.91
N THR A 367 19.44 7.88 7.66
CA THR A 367 20.46 8.77 8.22
C THR A 367 21.43 9.28 7.15
N ASN A 368 21.51 8.58 6.02
CA ASN A 368 22.32 8.93 4.86
C ASN A 368 21.62 9.98 3.98
N GLU A 369 22.36 11.02 3.58
CA GLU A 369 21.85 12.08 2.70
C GLU A 369 21.41 11.56 1.33
N TYR A 370 22.15 10.61 0.73
CA TYR A 370 21.81 10.05 -0.58
C TYR A 370 20.53 9.23 -0.55
N ALA A 371 20.27 8.53 0.56
CA ALA A 371 19.02 7.83 0.77
C ALA A 371 17.85 8.81 0.82
N ARG A 372 17.97 9.90 1.58
CA ARG A 372 16.93 10.94 1.64
C ARG A 372 16.73 11.66 0.30
N GLU A 373 17.79 11.89 -0.49
CA GLU A 373 17.66 12.39 -1.86
C GLU A 373 16.87 11.41 -2.75
N TYR A 374 17.11 10.10 -2.61
CA TYR A 374 16.37 9.07 -3.33
C TYR A 374 14.89 9.02 -2.92
N LEU A 375 14.59 9.05 -1.61
CA LEU A 375 13.21 9.08 -1.10
C LEU A 375 12.44 10.31 -1.61
N ALA A 376 13.08 11.49 -1.60
CA ALA A 376 12.49 12.70 -2.15
C ALA A 376 12.17 12.53 -3.64
N ALA A 377 13.09 11.95 -4.43
CA ALA A 377 12.87 11.77 -5.87
C ALA A 377 11.77 10.75 -6.20
N VAL A 378 11.60 9.71 -5.39
CA VAL A 378 10.45 8.78 -5.52
C VAL A 378 9.14 9.53 -5.26
N ALA A 379 9.07 10.30 -4.16
CA ALA A 379 7.90 11.11 -3.84
C ALA A 379 7.60 12.14 -4.95
N ASP A 380 8.62 12.85 -5.46
CA ASP A 380 8.49 13.80 -6.57
C ASP A 380 7.91 13.12 -7.83
N THR A 381 8.40 11.92 -8.17
CA THR A 381 7.90 11.18 -9.34
C THR A 381 6.42 10.79 -9.16
N THR A 382 6.02 10.39 -7.95
CA THR A 382 4.60 10.09 -7.67
C THR A 382 3.72 11.34 -7.65
N ASP A 383 4.25 12.50 -7.24
CA ASP A 383 3.56 13.79 -7.30
C ASP A 383 3.29 14.19 -8.77
N GLU A 384 4.24 13.97 -9.69
CA GLU A 384 4.06 14.21 -11.13
C GLU A 384 2.94 13.37 -11.77
N LEU A 385 2.70 12.17 -11.24
CA LEU A 385 1.62 11.28 -11.69
C LEU A 385 0.35 11.37 -10.83
N LEU A 386 0.36 12.17 -9.77
CA LEU A 386 -0.73 12.24 -8.77
C LEU A 386 -1.06 10.85 -8.18
N HIS A 387 -0.05 10.00 -8.01
CA HIS A 387 -0.21 8.71 -7.34
C HIS A 387 -0.10 8.85 -5.83
N SER A 388 -0.89 8.08 -5.11
CA SER A 388 -0.81 7.96 -3.63
C SER A 388 0.36 7.08 -3.20
N TRP A 389 0.86 7.20 -1.96
CA TRP A 389 1.94 6.33 -1.48
C TRP A 389 1.95 6.07 0.03
N THR A 390 2.53 4.92 0.40
CA THR A 390 2.92 4.55 1.77
C THR A 390 4.38 4.12 1.84
N TYR A 391 5.14 4.66 2.79
CA TYR A 391 6.58 4.39 2.94
C TYR A 391 6.84 3.08 3.70
N TRP A 392 7.83 2.29 3.23
CA TRP A 392 8.33 1.05 3.84
C TRP A 392 9.75 1.23 4.37
N TYR A 393 9.97 1.20 5.67
CA TYR A 393 8.97 1.43 6.70
C TYR A 393 9.61 2.31 7.77
N MET A 394 8.79 3.04 8.54
CA MET A 394 9.27 3.92 9.60
C MET A 394 8.72 3.44 10.94
N HIS A 395 9.59 2.98 11.83
CA HIS A 395 9.23 2.88 13.25
C HIS A 395 9.20 4.28 13.83
N ILE A 396 8.00 4.78 14.12
CA ILE A 396 7.88 6.10 14.75
C ILE A 396 8.44 6.05 16.16
N ASP A 397 9.63 6.65 16.32
CA ASP A 397 10.22 6.95 17.61
C ASP A 397 9.75 8.34 18.06
N VAL A 398 8.87 8.35 19.06
CA VAL A 398 8.29 9.58 19.62
C VAL A 398 9.26 10.33 20.54
N GLU A 399 10.34 9.68 21.00
CA GLU A 399 11.30 10.26 21.94
C GLU A 399 12.51 10.86 21.22
N ASN A 400 13.05 10.14 20.24
CA ASN A 400 14.31 10.49 19.58
C ASN A 400 14.12 11.13 18.20
N GLY A 401 12.89 11.11 17.67
CA GLY A 401 12.57 11.59 16.32
C GLY A 401 13.00 10.62 15.22
N ASN A 402 12.68 10.98 13.99
CA ASN A 402 12.72 10.07 12.84
C ASN A 402 13.51 10.71 11.67
N PRO A 403 14.66 10.15 11.24
CA PRO A 403 15.56 10.79 10.27
C PRO A 403 14.96 11.11 8.89
N GLU A 404 14.04 10.27 8.43
CA GLU A 404 13.31 10.36 7.16
C GLU A 404 12.06 11.25 7.23
N LEU A 405 11.56 11.56 8.43
CA LEU A 405 10.27 12.21 8.61
C LEU A 405 10.20 13.56 7.93
N LYS A 406 11.24 14.39 8.05
CA LYS A 406 11.31 15.68 7.34
C LYS A 406 11.17 15.51 5.83
N THR A 407 11.78 14.47 5.25
CA THR A 407 11.73 14.21 3.80
C THR A 407 10.33 13.77 3.35
N LEU A 408 9.61 13.03 4.20
CA LEU A 408 8.30 12.46 3.91
C LEU A 408 7.13 13.39 4.29
N ALA A 409 7.30 14.27 5.28
CA ALA A 409 6.33 15.26 5.74
C ALA A 409 6.24 16.45 4.76
N ARG A 410 5.72 16.19 3.57
CA ARG A 410 5.68 17.13 2.44
C ARG A 410 4.37 17.92 2.46
N SER A 411 4.40 19.15 1.93
CA SER A 411 3.13 19.86 1.66
C SER A 411 2.47 19.24 0.43
N TYR A 412 1.16 19.00 0.49
CA TYR A 412 0.40 18.38 -0.61
C TYR A 412 -1.10 18.68 -0.52
N ALA A 413 -1.80 18.54 -1.65
CA ALA A 413 -3.23 18.72 -1.73
C ALA A 413 -3.96 17.43 -1.31
N ARG A 414 -4.31 17.32 -0.02
CA ARG A 414 -5.00 16.15 0.57
C ARG A 414 -6.33 15.87 -0.09
N ARG A 415 -7.13 16.94 -0.29
CA ARG A 415 -8.45 16.90 -0.91
C ARG A 415 -8.65 18.13 -1.77
N VAL A 416 -9.06 17.96 -3.02
CA VAL A 416 -9.33 19.08 -3.94
C VAL A 416 -10.75 19.01 -4.43
N ASN A 417 -11.51 20.10 -4.26
CA ASN A 417 -12.77 20.28 -4.95
C ASN A 417 -12.50 20.69 -6.41
N GLY A 418 -12.43 19.71 -7.29
CA GLY A 418 -12.02 19.89 -8.68
C GLY A 418 -11.04 18.82 -9.15
N SER A 419 -10.41 19.07 -10.29
CA SER A 419 -9.48 18.14 -10.93
C SER A 419 -8.06 18.70 -10.95
N ILE A 420 -7.14 18.05 -10.24
CA ILE A 420 -5.73 18.44 -10.18
C ILE A 420 -5.09 18.22 -11.56
N LYS A 421 -4.38 19.24 -12.05
CA LYS A 421 -3.60 19.22 -13.28
C LYS A 421 -2.13 18.99 -13.03
N SER A 422 -1.61 19.56 -11.96
CA SER A 422 -0.23 19.38 -11.54
C SER A 422 -0.08 19.65 -10.06
N MET A 423 0.88 18.97 -9.44
CA MET A 423 1.30 19.20 -8.07
C MET A 423 2.81 19.09 -8.00
N LYS A 424 3.45 19.97 -7.25
CA LYS A 424 4.90 19.97 -7.05
C LYS A 424 5.25 20.44 -5.65
N PHE A 425 6.22 19.76 -5.05
CA PHE A 425 6.84 20.18 -3.80
C PHE A 425 8.37 20.12 -3.95
N ASP A 426 9.08 21.12 -3.45
CA ASP A 426 10.55 21.12 -3.37
C ASP A 426 10.98 20.81 -1.93
N SER A 427 11.53 19.62 -1.72
CA SER A 427 11.93 19.15 -0.39
C SER A 427 13.15 19.87 0.20
N LYS A 428 13.79 20.81 -0.52
CA LYS A 428 14.94 21.59 -0.04
C LYS A 428 14.51 22.88 0.63
N ASN A 429 13.54 23.58 0.06
CA ASN A 429 13.07 24.88 0.56
C ASN A 429 11.62 24.86 1.05
N GLY A 430 10.86 23.80 0.76
CA GLY A 430 9.47 23.67 1.14
C GLY A 430 8.48 24.27 0.17
N ASP A 431 8.91 24.87 -0.95
CA ASP A 431 7.98 25.49 -1.89
C ASP A 431 7.01 24.46 -2.46
N PHE A 432 5.72 24.78 -2.37
CA PHE A 432 4.63 23.94 -2.84
C PHE A 432 3.78 24.69 -3.87
N GLU A 433 3.37 23.97 -4.91
CA GLU A 433 2.44 24.47 -5.92
C GLU A 433 1.46 23.36 -6.33
N VAL A 434 0.17 23.72 -6.40
CA VAL A 434 -0.87 22.87 -7.01
C VAL A 434 -1.69 23.69 -7.98
N THR A 435 -1.93 23.15 -9.17
CA THR A 435 -2.87 23.72 -10.16
C THR A 435 -4.01 22.75 -10.38
N PHE A 436 -5.24 23.24 -10.33
CA PHE A 436 -6.44 22.43 -10.53
C PHE A 436 -7.53 23.23 -11.24
N VAL A 437 -8.43 22.52 -11.90
CA VAL A 437 -9.67 23.08 -12.42
C VAL A 437 -10.71 22.99 -11.30
N THR A 438 -11.29 24.12 -10.93
CA THR A 438 -12.25 24.22 -9.81
C THR A 438 -13.51 23.40 -10.08
N GLY A 439 -14.01 22.74 -9.04
CA GLY A 439 -15.31 22.08 -9.04
C GLY A 439 -16.42 23.01 -8.53
N MET A 440 -17.33 22.43 -7.74
CA MET A 440 -18.50 23.11 -7.18
C MET A 440 -18.16 24.40 -6.42
N VAL A 441 -18.90 25.47 -6.72
CA VAL A 441 -18.76 26.76 -6.04
C VAL A 441 -19.16 26.65 -4.56
N GLY A 442 -18.37 27.26 -3.69
CA GLY A 442 -18.65 27.35 -2.25
C GLY A 442 -18.04 26.22 -1.42
N GLU A 443 -17.73 25.09 -2.04
CA GLU A 443 -16.97 24.01 -1.45
C GLU A 443 -15.47 24.35 -1.39
N GLU A 444 -14.76 23.70 -0.46
CA GLU A 444 -13.35 23.98 -0.19
C GLU A 444 -12.46 22.80 -0.54
N SER A 445 -11.25 23.09 -0.98
CA SER A 445 -10.10 22.18 -1.02
C SER A 445 -9.30 22.28 0.28
N GLU A 446 -8.60 21.21 0.63
CA GLU A 446 -7.67 21.10 1.75
C GLU A 446 -6.25 20.81 1.23
N ILE A 447 -5.34 21.74 1.49
CA ILE A 447 -3.90 21.57 1.25
C ILE A 447 -3.21 21.52 2.61
N PHE A 448 -2.45 20.46 2.87
CA PHE A 448 -1.57 20.39 4.02
C PHE A 448 -0.29 21.17 3.74
N ALA A 449 0.09 22.05 4.66
CA ALA A 449 1.34 22.78 4.67
C ALA A 449 2.18 22.27 5.84
N SER A 450 3.38 21.77 5.53
CA SER A 450 4.30 21.18 6.50
C SER A 450 5.02 22.26 7.33
N ASP A 451 4.26 22.96 8.17
CA ASP A 451 4.71 24.11 8.95
C ASP A 451 5.88 23.75 9.86
N GLU A 452 5.79 22.63 10.57
CA GLU A 452 6.81 22.14 11.49
C GLU A 452 8.19 21.98 10.83
N PHE A 453 8.22 21.52 9.58
CA PHE A 453 9.46 21.12 8.92
C PHE A 453 10.00 22.13 7.91
N TYR A 454 9.12 22.97 7.33
CA TYR A 454 9.44 23.79 6.17
C TYR A 454 9.02 25.25 6.28
N TYR A 455 8.06 25.60 7.14
CA TYR A 455 7.55 26.98 7.27
C TYR A 455 7.68 27.51 8.70
N ASP A 456 8.84 27.30 9.33
CA ASP A 456 9.19 27.71 10.69
C ASP A 456 9.07 29.23 10.94
N LYS A 457 9.25 30.06 9.91
CA LYS A 457 9.04 31.52 9.95
C LYS A 457 7.62 31.96 9.58
N GLY A 458 6.74 30.99 9.35
CA GLY A 458 5.41 31.15 8.79
C GLY A 458 5.38 30.97 7.27
N LYS A 459 4.19 30.69 6.75
CA LYS A 459 3.93 30.48 5.32
C LYS A 459 3.30 31.70 4.65
N VAL A 460 3.60 31.87 3.37
CA VAL A 460 2.92 32.79 2.45
C VAL A 460 2.08 31.95 1.51
N VAL A 461 0.82 32.36 1.29
CA VAL A 461 -0.11 31.69 0.38
C VAL A 461 -0.48 32.66 -0.74
N GLU A 462 -0.28 32.23 -1.98
CA GLU A 462 -0.68 32.98 -3.17
C GLU A 462 -1.69 32.16 -3.97
N VAL A 463 -2.77 32.81 -4.40
CA VAL A 463 -3.76 32.23 -5.31
C VAL A 463 -3.67 32.98 -6.63
N GLY A 464 -3.29 32.26 -7.68
CA GLY A 464 -3.25 32.75 -9.06
C GLY A 464 -4.25 32.00 -9.95
N GLY A 465 -4.28 32.36 -11.24
CA GLY A 465 -5.24 31.83 -12.21
C GLY A 465 -6.26 32.89 -12.63
N GLU A 466 -7.50 32.47 -12.89
CA GLU A 466 -8.58 33.39 -13.22
C GLU A 466 -8.90 34.32 -12.03
N GLU A 467 -8.93 35.64 -12.28
CA GLU A 467 -9.16 36.63 -11.23
C GLU A 467 -10.54 36.43 -10.57
N GLY A 468 -10.54 36.19 -9.26
CA GLY A 468 -11.75 35.86 -8.52
C GLY A 468 -12.25 34.42 -8.70
N GLY A 469 -11.43 33.51 -9.24
CA GLY A 469 -11.78 32.09 -9.40
C GLY A 469 -11.81 31.31 -8.08
N ALA A 470 -10.94 31.65 -7.13
CA ALA A 470 -10.90 31.08 -5.79
C ALA A 470 -10.33 32.05 -4.75
N GLU A 471 -10.60 31.79 -3.47
CA GLU A 471 -9.98 32.46 -2.32
C GLU A 471 -9.34 31.44 -1.38
N ALA A 472 -8.20 31.77 -0.78
CA ALA A 472 -7.53 30.90 0.19
C ALA A 472 -7.43 31.55 1.57
N ARG A 473 -7.55 30.72 2.61
CA ARG A 473 -7.23 31.10 4.00
C ARG A 473 -6.34 30.05 4.65
N VAL A 474 -5.55 30.48 5.62
CA VAL A 474 -4.75 29.60 6.47
C VAL A 474 -5.53 29.22 7.72
N GLU A 475 -5.53 27.93 8.05
CA GLU A 475 -6.18 27.35 9.23
C GLU A 475 -5.24 26.31 9.86
N GLY A 476 -4.41 26.73 10.82
CA GLY A 476 -3.34 25.89 11.35
C GLY A 476 -2.37 25.48 10.24
N ASP A 477 -2.09 24.19 10.15
CA ASP A 477 -1.23 23.58 9.12
C ASP A 477 -1.94 23.39 7.78
N PHE A 478 -3.18 23.89 7.63
CA PHE A 478 -3.95 23.74 6.40
C PHE A 478 -4.14 25.06 5.67
N VAL A 479 -4.16 24.99 4.33
CA VAL A 479 -4.66 26.03 3.45
C VAL A 479 -6.01 25.57 2.90
N ARG A 480 -7.07 26.30 3.25
CA ARG A 480 -8.44 26.08 2.77
C ARG A 480 -8.66 26.95 1.55
N VAL A 481 -9.02 26.34 0.43
CA VAL A 481 -9.20 27.04 -0.86
C VAL A 481 -10.64 26.90 -1.28
N LYS A 482 -11.40 28.00 -1.25
CA LYS A 482 -12.82 28.01 -1.61
C LYS A 482 -12.98 28.39 -3.07
N ASN A 483 -13.71 27.57 -3.83
CA ASN A 483 -14.02 27.84 -5.22
C ASN A 483 -15.10 28.95 -5.31
N LEU A 484 -14.82 29.98 -6.10
CA LEU A 484 -15.75 31.10 -6.34
C LEU A 484 -16.38 31.00 -7.74
N VAL A 485 -15.69 30.36 -8.68
CA VAL A 485 -16.15 30.04 -10.02
C VAL A 485 -15.87 28.57 -10.29
N GLU A 486 -16.79 27.87 -10.97
CA GLU A 486 -16.65 26.46 -11.36
C GLU A 486 -16.01 26.35 -12.75
N GLY A 487 -15.16 25.34 -12.94
CA GLY A 487 -14.56 25.02 -14.24
C GLY A 487 -13.41 25.93 -14.68
N VAL A 488 -12.84 26.72 -13.77
CA VAL A 488 -11.72 27.62 -14.05
C VAL A 488 -10.42 27.08 -13.47
N GLU A 489 -9.30 27.41 -14.10
CA GLU A 489 -7.98 27.00 -13.61
C GLU A 489 -7.49 27.93 -12.50
N VAL A 490 -7.08 27.34 -11.38
CA VAL A 490 -6.55 28.02 -10.20
C VAL A 490 -5.21 27.38 -9.83
N THR A 491 -4.23 28.22 -9.47
CA THR A 491 -2.95 27.78 -8.94
C THR A 491 -2.80 28.30 -7.52
N VAL A 492 -2.47 27.43 -6.57
CA VAL A 492 -2.17 27.78 -5.19
C VAL A 492 -0.71 27.49 -4.91
N LYS A 493 0.02 28.51 -4.43
CA LYS A 493 1.41 28.41 -4.03
C LYS A 493 1.53 28.60 -2.52
N VAL A 494 2.35 27.79 -1.89
CA VAL A 494 2.73 27.93 -0.47
C VAL A 494 4.26 27.99 -0.40
N SER A 495 4.79 29.02 0.25
CA SER A 495 6.23 29.23 0.39
C SER A 495 6.57 29.75 1.78
N ASN A 496 7.85 29.66 2.17
CA ASN A 496 8.32 30.19 3.44
C ASN A 496 8.37 31.73 3.39
N LYS A 497 8.00 32.37 4.50
CA LYS A 497 8.12 33.83 4.64
C LYS A 497 9.59 34.23 4.73
N GLU A 498 9.99 35.22 3.92
CA GLU A 498 11.37 35.73 3.89
C GLU A 498 11.89 36.20 5.26
#